data_AF-A0A2M7R2Q0-F1
#
_entry.id   AF-A0A2M7R2Q0-F1
#
_cell.length_a   1.000
_cell.length_b   1.000
_cell.length_c   1.000
_cell.angle_alpha   90.00
_cell.angle_beta   90.00
_cell.angle_gamma   90.00
#
_symmetry.space_group_name_H-M   'P 1'
#
loop_
_entity.id
_entity.type
_entity.pdbx_description
1 polymer ?
#
loop_
_entity_poly.entity_id
_entity_poly.type
_entity_poly.pdbx_seq_one_letter_code
_entity_poly.pdbx_strand_id
1 'polypeptide(L)'
;MRGFTILKFIFRKLKFKTYLLCPIFFIVFLFPSLSHAVGTVGVKPMTIDLELSPNKKGEFQIEVYSTSKEDTPVHLSLFDAMQKEDGSMDFVDVGKNPYSCTPWI
;
A
#
# COMPACT_ATOMS: atom_id res chain seq x y z
N MET A 1 -12.22 52.67 44.03
CA MET A 1 -12.52 51.23 43.79
C MET A 1 -12.56 50.89 42.28
N ARG A 2 -11.46 51.06 41.52
CA ARG A 2 -11.42 50.73 40.07
C ARG A 2 -10.40 49.65 39.69
N GLY A 3 -9.43 49.33 40.56
CA GLY A 3 -8.36 48.35 40.28
C GLY A 3 -8.81 46.88 40.29
N PHE A 4 -9.85 46.53 41.05
CA PHE A 4 -10.32 45.14 41.19
C PHE A 4 -11.00 44.59 39.92
N THR A 5 -11.57 45.47 39.08
CA THR A 5 -12.33 45.08 37.89
C THR A 5 -11.40 44.72 36.73
N ILE A 6 -10.27 45.41 36.59
CA ILE A 6 -9.28 45.17 35.53
C ILE A 6 -8.55 43.84 35.74
N LEU A 7 -8.19 43.53 36.99
CA LEU A 7 -7.52 42.28 37.34
C LEU A 7 -8.42 41.05 37.08
N LYS A 8 -9.72 41.15 37.40
CA LYS A 8 -10.71 40.10 37.07
C LYS A 8 -10.83 39.86 35.57
N PHE A 9 -10.76 40.90 34.75
CA PHE A 9 -10.88 40.79 33.29
C PHE A 9 -9.65 40.11 32.66
N ILE A 10 -8.45 40.42 33.16
CA ILE A 10 -7.19 39.81 32.74
C ILE A 10 -7.18 38.32 33.12
N PHE A 11 -7.53 37.96 34.36
CA PHE A 11 -7.62 36.56 34.79
C PHE A 11 -8.67 35.75 34.00
N ARG A 12 -9.78 36.39 33.61
CA ARG A 12 -10.84 35.75 32.83
C ARG A 12 -10.40 35.49 31.38
N LYS A 13 -9.65 36.40 30.75
CA LYS A 13 -9.03 36.18 29.43
C LYS A 13 -7.91 35.14 29.47
N LEU A 14 -7.14 35.09 30.55
CA LEU A 14 -6.04 34.13 30.70
C LEU A 14 -6.58 32.69 30.79
N LYS A 15 -7.60 32.46 31.65
CA LYS A 15 -8.26 31.16 31.77
C LYS A 15 -8.89 30.71 30.44
N PHE A 16 -9.49 31.62 29.68
CA PHE A 16 -10.11 31.31 28.39
C PHE A 16 -9.09 30.81 27.34
N LYS A 17 -7.87 31.37 27.32
CA LYS A 17 -6.78 30.88 26.48
C LYS A 17 -6.28 29.50 26.91
N THR A 18 -6.24 29.20 28.20
CA THR A 18 -5.81 27.89 28.73
C THR A 18 -6.81 26.78 28.39
N TYR A 19 -8.12 27.07 28.46
CA TYR A 19 -9.16 26.10 28.09
C TYR A 19 -9.18 25.78 26.58
N LEU A 20 -8.71 26.70 25.73
CA LEU A 20 -8.67 26.49 24.28
C LEU A 20 -7.42 25.69 23.83
N LEU A 21 -6.32 25.79 24.58
CA LEU A 21 -5.08 25.05 24.31
C LEU A 21 -5.14 23.58 24.74
N CYS A 22 -5.90 23.27 25.81
CA CYS A 22 -6.06 21.92 26.34
C CYS A 22 -6.61 20.90 25.31
N PRO A 23 -7.71 21.17 24.57
CA PRO A 23 -8.23 20.22 23.59
C PRO A 23 -7.29 20.06 22.39
N ILE A 24 -6.59 21.11 21.97
CA ILE A 24 -5.62 21.04 20.87
C ILE A 24 -4.44 20.14 21.27
N PHE A 25 -3.90 20.32 22.47
CA PHE A 25 -2.86 19.46 23.00
C PHE A 25 -3.34 18.00 23.12
N PHE A 26 -4.57 17.79 23.59
CA PHE A 26 -5.17 16.46 23.72
C PHE A 26 -5.38 15.76 22.36
N ILE A 27 -5.81 16.51 21.34
CA ILE A 27 -5.95 16.01 19.95
C ILE A 27 -4.57 15.61 19.39
N VAL A 28 -3.55 16.47 19.52
CA VAL A 28 -2.20 16.15 19.01
C VAL A 28 -1.60 14.92 19.71
N PHE A 29 -1.87 14.74 21.01
CA PHE A 29 -1.33 13.62 21.78
C PHE A 29 -2.11 12.31 21.61
N LEU A 30 -3.41 12.36 21.28
CA LEU A 30 -4.25 11.17 21.09
C LEU A 30 -4.21 10.59 19.69
N PHE A 31 -3.76 11.36 18.68
CA PHE A 31 -3.74 10.91 17.29
C PHE A 31 -2.33 10.75 16.66
N PRO A 32 -1.25 10.36 17.38
CA PRO A 32 0.01 10.03 16.71
C PRO A 32 -0.11 8.79 15.81
N SER A 33 -1.15 7.98 16.02
CA SER A 33 -1.43 6.75 15.29
C SER A 33 -2.04 6.95 13.90
N LEU A 34 -2.52 8.13 13.50
CA LEU A 34 -3.03 8.30 12.12
C LEU A 34 -1.92 8.32 11.05
N SER A 35 -0.66 8.38 11.45
CA SER A 35 0.48 8.13 10.56
C SER A 35 0.77 6.63 10.44
N HIS A 36 -0.20 5.82 10.03
CA HIS A 36 0.12 4.50 9.50
C HIS A 36 0.76 4.73 8.14
N ALA A 37 2.07 4.45 8.05
CA ALA A 37 2.77 4.48 6.77
C ALA A 37 2.16 3.39 5.89
N VAL A 38 1.40 3.78 4.87
CA VAL A 38 0.88 2.83 3.87
C VAL A 38 2.08 2.34 3.07
N GLY A 39 2.47 1.09 3.29
CA GLY A 39 3.44 0.40 2.46
C GLY A 39 2.82 0.05 1.10
N THR A 40 3.61 0.17 0.03
CA THR A 40 3.23 -0.25 -1.32
C THR A 40 4.15 -1.37 -1.78
N VAL A 41 3.60 -2.33 -2.49
CA VAL A 41 4.35 -3.39 -3.18
C VAL A 41 4.19 -3.18 -4.67
N GLY A 42 5.28 -3.28 -5.41
CA GLY A 42 5.29 -3.16 -6.86
C GLY A 42 6.08 -4.28 -7.54
N VAL A 43 5.74 -4.51 -8.80
CA VAL A 43 6.37 -5.53 -9.65
C VAL A 43 6.73 -4.89 -10.99
N LYS A 44 7.94 -5.17 -11.49
CA LYS A 44 8.46 -4.67 -12.75
C LYS A 44 9.26 -5.76 -13.48
N PRO A 45 9.07 -5.97 -14.79
CA PRO A 45 7.98 -5.45 -15.62
C PRO A 45 6.64 -6.17 -15.33
N MET A 46 5.50 -5.56 -15.69
CA MET A 46 4.18 -6.21 -15.54
C MET A 46 3.89 -7.25 -16.64
N THR A 47 4.54 -7.09 -17.80
CA THR A 47 4.39 -7.98 -18.96
C THR A 47 5.77 -8.27 -19.51
N ILE A 48 6.02 -9.53 -19.86
CA ILE A 48 7.25 -9.98 -20.53
C ILE A 48 6.83 -10.75 -21.76
N ASP A 49 7.31 -10.31 -22.92
CA ASP A 49 7.14 -11.03 -24.17
C ASP A 49 8.32 -11.97 -24.37
N LEU A 50 8.04 -13.28 -24.37
CA LEU A 50 9.07 -14.31 -24.55
C LEU A 50 9.23 -14.64 -26.03
N GLU A 51 10.10 -13.90 -26.71
CA GLU A 51 10.47 -14.18 -28.11
C GLU A 51 11.64 -15.16 -28.19
N LEU A 52 11.37 -16.45 -27.99
CA LEU A 52 12.37 -17.51 -28.08
C LEU A 52 12.25 -18.30 -29.39
N SER A 53 13.38 -18.46 -30.08
CA SER A 53 13.45 -19.41 -31.19
C SER A 53 13.31 -20.86 -30.68
N PRO A 54 12.80 -21.79 -31.50
CA PRO A 54 12.67 -23.19 -31.11
C PRO A 54 13.98 -23.75 -30.53
N ASN A 55 13.89 -24.47 -29.40
CA ASN A 55 15.01 -25.05 -28.65
C ASN A 55 16.04 -24.05 -28.07
N LYS A 56 15.71 -22.76 -28.00
CA LYS A 56 16.52 -21.77 -27.28
C LYS A 56 15.98 -21.54 -25.88
N LYS A 57 16.89 -21.30 -24.94
CA LYS A 57 16.57 -20.84 -23.60
C LYS A 57 16.77 -19.32 -23.54
N GLY A 58 15.88 -18.64 -22.84
CA GLY A 58 16.02 -17.24 -22.48
C GLY A 58 15.99 -17.08 -20.97
N GLU A 59 16.49 -15.94 -20.51
CA GLU A 59 16.38 -15.53 -19.12
C GLU A 59 15.63 -14.19 -19.08
N PHE A 60 14.78 -14.05 -18.08
CA PHE A 60 14.10 -12.80 -17.78
C PHE A 60 14.15 -12.53 -16.29
N GLN A 61 14.01 -11.27 -15.91
CA GLN A 61 14.05 -10.84 -14.53
C GLN A 61 12.76 -10.09 -14.17
N ILE A 62 12.16 -10.48 -13.05
CA ILE A 62 11.06 -9.78 -12.43
C ILE A 62 11.58 -9.19 -11.12
N GLU A 63 11.51 -7.88 -11.00
CA GLU A 63 11.84 -7.14 -9.78
C GLU A 63 10.58 -6.93 -8.95
N VAL A 64 10.61 -7.37 -7.69
CA VAL A 64 9.58 -7.10 -6.68
C VAL A 64 10.17 -6.14 -5.65
N TYR A 65 9.48 -5.04 -5.38
CA TYR A 65 9.93 -4.04 -4.42
C TYR A 65 8.81 -3.66 -3.45
N SER A 66 9.20 -3.32 -2.23
CA SER A 66 8.28 -2.87 -1.17
C SER A 66 8.78 -1.55 -0.60
N THR A 67 7.87 -0.61 -0.36
CA THR A 67 8.14 0.61 0.42
C THR A 67 7.78 0.44 1.89
N SER A 68 7.27 -0.73 2.28
CA SER A 68 7.01 -1.07 3.68
C SER A 68 8.31 -1.14 4.48
N LYS A 69 8.26 -0.70 5.74
CA LYS A 69 9.35 -0.89 6.70
C LYS A 69 9.33 -2.27 7.36
N GLU A 70 8.28 -3.04 7.10
CA GLU A 70 8.07 -4.39 7.63
C GLU A 70 8.39 -5.44 6.55
N ASP A 71 8.87 -6.60 6.99
CA ASP A 71 9.12 -7.74 6.10
C ASP A 71 7.81 -8.16 5.42
N THR A 72 7.83 -8.16 4.09
CA THR A 72 6.67 -8.50 3.26
C THR A 72 6.90 -9.87 2.62
N PRO A 73 6.19 -10.94 3.04
CA PRO A 73 6.33 -12.25 2.41
C PRO A 73 5.83 -12.21 0.95
N VAL A 74 6.60 -12.79 0.04
CA VAL A 74 6.26 -12.87 -1.38
C VAL A 74 6.01 -14.33 -1.76
N HIS A 75 4.84 -14.60 -2.33
CA HIS A 75 4.49 -15.91 -2.88
C HIS A 75 4.40 -15.79 -4.40
N LEU A 76 5.15 -16.64 -5.11
CA LEU A 76 5.14 -16.73 -6.57
C LEU A 76 4.42 -18.00 -6.99
N SER A 77 3.44 -17.85 -7.88
CA SER A 77 2.66 -18.94 -8.45
C SER A 77 2.53 -18.74 -9.95
N LEU A 78 2.47 -19.84 -10.68
CA LEU A 78 2.41 -19.85 -12.14
C LEU A 78 1.13 -20.55 -12.59
N PHE A 79 0.41 -19.94 -13.53
CA PHE A 79 -0.90 -20.39 -14.00
C PHE A 79 -0.99 -20.30 -15.52
N ASP A 80 -1.79 -21.18 -16.11
CA ASP A 80 -2.14 -21.10 -17.53
C ASP A 80 -3.31 -20.13 -17.72
N ALA A 81 -3.17 -19.21 -18.68
CA ALA A 81 -4.28 -18.38 -19.13
C ALA A 81 -5.10 -19.13 -20.19
N MET A 82 -6.43 -19.16 -20.04
CA MET A 82 -7.35 -19.82 -20.98
C MET A 82 -8.50 -18.89 -21.35
N GLN A 83 -8.68 -18.64 -22.65
CA GLN A 83 -9.81 -17.86 -23.15
C GLN A 83 -11.06 -18.75 -23.24
N LYS A 84 -12.18 -18.26 -22.73
CA LYS A 84 -13.51 -18.91 -22.80
C LYS A 84 -14.22 -18.55 -24.10
N GLU A 85 -15.26 -19.32 -24.43
CA GLU A 85 -16.09 -19.08 -25.63
C GLU A 85 -16.77 -17.69 -25.65
N ASP A 86 -17.01 -17.12 -24.47
CA ASP A 86 -17.56 -15.77 -24.31
C ASP A 86 -16.50 -14.64 -24.45
N GLY A 87 -15.24 -15.00 -24.69
CA GLY A 87 -14.11 -14.08 -24.81
C GLY A 87 -13.46 -13.67 -23.49
N SER A 88 -13.98 -14.10 -22.34
CA SER A 88 -13.36 -13.85 -21.04
C SER A 88 -12.11 -14.72 -20.83
N MET A 89 -11.26 -14.32 -19.87
CA MET A 89 -10.03 -15.04 -19.51
C MET A 89 -10.19 -15.73 -18.16
N ASP A 90 -9.72 -16.98 -18.08
CA ASP A 90 -9.59 -17.74 -16.83
C ASP A 90 -8.12 -18.08 -16.57
N PHE A 91 -7.78 -18.32 -15.31
CA PHE A 91 -6.45 -18.75 -14.88
C PHE A 91 -6.57 -20.11 -14.21
N VAL A 92 -5.96 -21.13 -14.80
CA VAL A 92 -6.05 -22.51 -14.34
C VAL A 92 -4.68 -23.05 -13.94
N ASP A 93 -4.67 -24.08 -13.10
CA ASP A 93 -3.43 -24.75 -12.73
C ASP A 93 -2.72 -25.31 -13.95
N VAL A 94 -1.39 -25.32 -13.87
CA VAL A 94 -0.49 -25.79 -14.93
C VAL A 94 -0.88 -27.19 -15.41
N GLY A 95 -1.04 -27.33 -16.73
CA GLY A 95 -1.32 -28.61 -17.38
C GLY A 95 -2.80 -28.95 -17.53
N LYS A 96 -3.72 -28.10 -17.04
CA LYS A 96 -5.16 -28.20 -17.35
C LYS A 96 -5.50 -27.66 -18.74
N ASN A 97 -4.69 -26.74 -19.28
CA ASN A 97 -4.86 -26.21 -20.63
C ASN A 97 -4.07 -27.07 -21.64
N PRO A 98 -4.71 -27.65 -22.69
CA PRO A 98 -3.99 -28.42 -23.72
C PRO A 98 -2.97 -27.58 -24.50
N TYR A 99 -3.09 -26.25 -24.48
CA TYR A 99 -2.15 -25.30 -25.10
C TYR A 99 -1.23 -24.63 -24.07
N SER A 100 -0.99 -25.27 -22.93
CA SER A 100 -0.10 -24.76 -21.89
C SER A 100 1.33 -24.56 -22.41
N CYS A 101 1.81 -23.32 -22.36
CA CYS A 101 3.23 -22.98 -22.57
C CYS A 101 4.01 -22.96 -21.25
N THR A 102 3.34 -23.14 -20.12
CA THR A 102 3.92 -23.01 -18.79
C THR A 102 5.07 -23.98 -18.51
N PRO A 103 5.07 -25.25 -18.99
CA PRO A 103 6.23 -26.15 -18.85
C PRO A 103 7.52 -25.67 -19.53
N TRP A 104 7.47 -24.60 -20.32
CA TRP A 104 8.64 -24.03 -21.00
C TRP A 104 9.29 -22.86 -20.22
N ILE A 105 8.66 -22.42 -19.13
CA ILE A 105 9.09 -21.31 -18.27
C ILE A 105 9.86 -21.86 -17.06
#